data_AF-A0A6G8S5R0-F1
#
_entry.id   AF-A0A6G8S5R0-F1
#
_cell.length_a   1.000
_cell.length_b   1.000
_cell.length_c   1.000
_cell.angle_alpha   90.00
_cell.angle_beta   90.00
_cell.angle_gamma   90.00
#
_symmetry.space_group_name_H-M   'P 1'
#
loop_
_entity.id
_entity.type
_entity.pdbx_description
1 polymer ?
#
loop_
_entity_poly.entity_id
_entity_poly.type
_entity_poly.pdbx_seq_one_letter_code
_entity_poly.pdbx_strand_id
1 'polypeptide(L)'
;MHLHTNNIKIELNSNFLDQLIQNDCLKINGSIISSTHLMFEFEALIEEEEEIVFDVYYDQNHDFLKIHTDEDYERSFNEYFRADQFRHAKIEMLQ
;
A
#
# COMPACT_ATOMS: atom_id res chain seq x y z
N MET A 1 -1.35 12.61 -0.52
CA MET A 1 0.07 12.58 -0.07
C MET A 1 0.82 11.56 -0.93
N HIS A 2 2.15 11.45 -0.81
CA HIS A 2 2.92 10.46 -1.59
C HIS A 2 3.76 9.56 -0.67
N LEU A 3 3.80 8.28 -1.03
CA LEU A 3 4.73 7.31 -0.46
C LEU A 3 5.91 7.14 -1.41
N HIS A 4 7.10 6.97 -0.83
CA HIS A 4 8.35 6.88 -1.57
C HIS A 4 9.10 5.61 -1.20
N THR A 5 9.66 4.95 -2.22
CA THR A 5 10.83 4.08 -2.08
C THR A 5 11.92 4.57 -3.04
N ASN A 6 13.10 3.94 -3.04
CA ASN A 6 14.31 4.42 -3.73
C ASN A 6 14.09 4.92 -5.16
N ASN A 7 13.24 4.24 -5.94
CA ASN A 7 12.99 4.53 -7.34
C ASN A 7 11.50 4.63 -7.69
N ILE A 8 10.61 4.76 -6.71
CA ILE A 8 9.15 4.74 -6.94
C ILE A 8 8.49 5.77 -6.05
N LYS A 9 7.50 6.46 -6.63
CA LYS A 9 6.57 7.31 -5.93
C LYS A 9 5.16 6.80 -6.17
N ILE A 10 4.39 6.62 -5.10
CA ILE A 10 3.00 6.16 -5.15
C ILE A 10 2.09 7.22 -4.51
N GLU A 11 1.05 7.60 -5.22
CA GLU A 11 -0.08 8.37 -4.69
C GLU A 11 -1.28 7.44 -4.57
N LEU A 12 -1.81 7.29 -3.35
CA LEU A 12 -3.06 6.58 -3.10
C LEU A 12 -4.16 7.60 -2.83
N ASN A 13 -5.37 7.35 -3.33
CA ASN A 13 -6.49 8.29 -3.20
C ASN A 13 -7.47 7.82 -2.12
N SER A 14 -7.12 8.05 -0.86
CA SER A 14 -7.94 7.70 0.31
C SER A 14 -7.65 8.63 1.48
N ASN A 15 -8.69 9.29 2.01
CA ASN A 15 -8.55 10.16 3.18
C ASN A 15 -7.94 9.43 4.39
N PHE A 16 -8.28 8.15 4.58
CA PHE A 16 -7.73 7.35 5.68
C PHE A 16 -6.24 7.08 5.48
N LEU A 17 -5.83 6.65 4.28
CA LEU A 17 -4.41 6.41 4.00
C LEU A 17 -3.61 7.70 4.05
N ASP A 18 -4.18 8.83 3.58
CA ASP A 18 -3.54 10.13 3.70
C ASP A 18 -3.27 10.52 5.17
N GLN A 19 -4.19 10.22 6.10
CA GLN A 19 -3.96 10.43 7.52
C GLN A 19 -2.83 9.56 8.06
N LEU A 20 -2.78 8.28 7.68
CA LEU A 20 -1.69 7.39 8.09
C LEU A 20 -0.34 7.88 7.55
N ILE A 21 -0.27 8.32 6.29
CA ILE A 21 0.94 8.88 5.69
C ILE A 21 1.38 10.16 6.41
N GLN A 22 0.44 11.04 6.75
CA GLN A 22 0.74 12.30 7.46
C GLN A 22 1.29 12.09 8.88
N ASN A 23 0.93 10.98 9.52
CA ASN A 23 1.38 10.63 10.86
C ASN A 23 2.62 9.71 10.84
N ASP A 24 3.25 9.51 9.68
CA ASP A 24 4.36 8.56 9.49
C ASP A 24 4.01 7.11 9.88
N CYS A 25 2.73 6.75 9.81
CA CYS A 25 2.18 5.45 10.19
C CYS A 25 1.98 4.49 9.01
N LEU A 26 2.19 4.92 7.76
CA LEU A 26 2.12 4.07 6.58
C LEU A 26 3.39 4.25 5.75
N LYS A 27 4.04 3.14 5.38
CA LYS A 27 5.23 3.14 4.52
C LYS A 27 5.23 1.97 3.55
N ILE A 28 6.09 2.04 2.56
CA ILE A 28 6.39 0.94 1.64
C ILE A 28 7.67 0.26 2.14
N ASN A 29 7.58 -1.01 2.51
CA ASN A 29 8.72 -1.81 2.96
C ASN A 29 9.40 -2.58 1.83
N GLY A 30 8.60 -2.99 0.84
CA GLY A 30 9.07 -3.83 -0.26
C GLY A 30 8.37 -3.47 -1.57
N SER A 31 9.05 -3.77 -2.67
CA SER A 31 8.45 -3.65 -4.00
C SER A 31 8.99 -4.72 -4.93
N ILE A 32 8.10 -5.36 -5.69
CA ILE A 32 8.45 -6.23 -6.80
C ILE A 32 7.91 -5.61 -8.09
N ILE A 33 8.82 -5.29 -9.01
CA ILE A 33 8.48 -4.76 -10.32
C ILE A 33 8.87 -5.81 -11.36
N SER A 34 7.89 -6.26 -12.12
CA SER A 34 8.10 -7.15 -13.25
C SER A 34 7.47 -6.58 -14.52
N SER A 35 7.64 -7.30 -15.63
CA SER A 35 6.99 -6.95 -16.91
C SER A 35 5.47 -7.18 -16.92
N THR A 36 4.90 -7.83 -15.91
CA THR A 36 3.47 -8.20 -15.89
C THR A 36 2.69 -7.64 -14.71
N HIS A 37 3.35 -7.37 -13.60
CA HIS A 37 2.72 -6.85 -12.39
C HIS A 37 3.69 -6.01 -11.56
N LEU A 38 3.10 -5.14 -10.75
CA LEU A 38 3.74 -4.39 -9.68
C LEU A 38 3.17 -4.90 -8.36
N MET A 39 4.01 -5.13 -7.37
CA MET A 39 3.58 -5.42 -6.00
C MET A 39 4.30 -4.47 -5.05
N PHE A 40 3.55 -3.94 -4.08
CA PHE A 40 4.08 -3.13 -3.00
C PHE A 40 3.65 -3.73 -1.67
N GLU A 41 4.65 -4.00 -0.83
CA GLU A 41 4.44 -4.42 0.56
C GLU A 41 4.33 -3.14 1.39
N PHE A 42 3.16 -2.93 1.98
CA PHE A 42 2.90 -1.84 2.90
C PHE A 42 3.02 -2.35 4.33
N GLU A 43 3.60 -1.51 5.19
CA GLU A 43 3.53 -1.66 6.64
C GLU A 43 2.77 -0.46 7.19
N ALA A 44 1.75 -0.75 7.99
CA ALA A 44 0.93 0.25 8.65
C ALA A 44 0.94 0.04 10.17
N LEU A 45 1.26 1.10 10.92
CA LEU A 45 1.06 1.16 12.35
C LEU A 45 -0.32 1.76 12.64
N ILE A 46 -1.19 0.94 13.22
CA ILE A 46 -2.55 1.26 13.62
C ILE A 46 -2.62 1.16 15.14
N GLU A 47 -3.28 2.13 15.80
CA GLU A 47 -3.27 2.24 17.26
C GLU A 47 -1.83 2.30 17.85
N GLU A 48 -1.66 2.27 19.18
CA GLU A 48 -0.33 2.50 19.79
C GLU A 48 0.68 1.36 19.57
N GLU A 49 0.23 0.15 19.19
CA GLU A 49 1.11 -1.03 19.07
C GLU A 49 0.71 -2.05 17.97
N GLU A 50 -0.29 -1.80 17.12
CA GLU A 50 -0.72 -2.78 16.11
C GLU A 50 -0.08 -2.52 14.74
N GLU A 51 0.80 -3.43 14.32
CA GLU A 51 1.45 -3.39 13.01
C GLU A 51 0.76 -4.35 12.04
N ILE A 52 0.38 -3.86 10.87
CA ILE A 52 -0.27 -4.65 9.81
C ILE A 52 0.60 -4.59 8.57
N VAL A 53 1.02 -5.76 8.08
CA VAL A 53 1.78 -5.91 6.83
C VAL A 53 0.87 -6.53 5.76
N PHE A 54 0.87 -5.93 4.57
CA PHE A 54 0.05 -6.41 3.46
C PHE A 54 0.62 -6.00 2.10
N ASP A 55 0.38 -6.86 1.10
CA ASP A 55 0.80 -6.67 -0.27
C ASP A 55 -0.35 -6.13 -1.12
N VAL A 56 -0.11 -5.08 -1.90
CA VAL A 56 -1.03 -4.60 -2.92
C VAL A 56 -0.45 -4.83 -4.31
N TYR A 57 -1.24 -5.49 -5.16
CA TYR A 57 -0.86 -5.85 -6.52
C TYR A 57 -1.56 -4.92 -7.52
N TYR A 58 -0.78 -4.42 -8.47
CA TYR A 58 -1.24 -3.63 -9.61
C TYR A 58 -0.78 -4.29 -10.92
N ASP A 59 -1.51 -4.03 -12.00
CA ASP A 59 -1.07 -4.38 -13.34
C ASP A 59 -0.09 -3.33 -13.90
N GLN A 60 0.34 -3.51 -15.15
CA GLN A 60 1.26 -2.59 -15.83
C GLN A 60 0.63 -1.23 -16.17
N ASN A 61 -0.71 -1.12 -16.12
CA ASN A 61 -1.43 0.14 -16.28
C ASN A 61 -1.66 0.84 -14.93
N HIS A 62 -1.10 0.29 -13.85
CA HIS A 62 -1.26 0.75 -12.47
C HIS A 62 -2.69 0.56 -11.93
N ASP A 63 -3.47 -0.32 -12.57
CA ASP A 63 -4.79 -0.69 -12.11
C ASP A 63 -4.69 -1.73 -11.00
N PHE A 64 -5.48 -1.53 -9.95
CA PHE A 64 -5.55 -2.43 -8.81
C PHE A 64 -6.03 -3.84 -9.22
N LEU A 65 -5.31 -4.87 -8.77
CA LEU A 65 -5.65 -6.27 -8.99
C LEU A 65 -6.19 -6.95 -7.74
N LYS A 66 -5.41 -6.93 -6.65
CA LYS A 66 -5.76 -7.60 -5.38
C LYS A 66 -4.93 -7.07 -4.22
N ILE A 67 -5.39 -7.37 -3.01
CA ILE A 67 -4.62 -7.26 -1.77
C ILE A 67 -4.41 -8.66 -1.22
N HIS A 68 -3.24 -8.89 -0.63
CA HIS A 68 -2.95 -10.08 0.13
C HIS A 68 -2.38 -9.67 1.49
N THR A 69 -2.78 -10.37 2.54
CA THR A 69 -2.28 -10.20 3.90
C THR A 69 -2.18 -11.60 4.50
N ASP A 70 -1.22 -11.81 5.41
CA ASP A 70 -1.08 -13.09 6.10
C ASP A 70 -2.28 -13.35 7.04
N GLU A 71 -2.54 -14.62 7.34
CA GLU A 71 -3.64 -15.05 8.21
C GLU A 71 -3.58 -14.38 9.60
N ASP A 72 -2.37 -14.12 10.10
CA ASP A 72 -2.13 -13.46 11.39
C ASP A 72 -2.62 -12.00 11.41
N TYR A 73 -2.65 -11.34 10.24
CA TYR A 73 -3.08 -9.95 10.10
C TYR A 73 -4.50 -9.81 9.51
N GLU A 74 -5.10 -10.88 8.98
CA GLU A 74 -6.33 -10.84 8.20
C GLU A 74 -7.50 -10.19 8.96
N ARG A 75 -7.63 -10.47 10.26
CA ARG A 75 -8.69 -9.88 11.09
C ARG A 75 -8.55 -8.36 11.16
N SER A 76 -7.39 -7.88 11.59
CA SER A 76 -7.12 -6.46 11.77
C SER A 76 -7.12 -5.72 10.45
N PHE A 77 -6.55 -6.33 9.40
CA PHE A 77 -6.62 -5.81 8.05
C PHE A 77 -8.06 -5.54 7.61
N ASN A 78 -8.98 -6.49 7.81
CA ASN A 78 -10.39 -6.36 7.44
C ASN A 78 -11.16 -5.32 8.28
N GLU A 79 -10.65 -4.96 9.46
CA GLU A 79 -11.23 -3.93 10.31
C GLU A 79 -10.91 -2.52 9.80
N TYR A 80 -9.67 -2.29 9.34
CA TYR A 80 -9.18 -0.95 9.00
C TYR A 80 -9.10 -0.65 7.50
N PHE A 81 -8.83 -1.66 6.67
CA PHE A 81 -8.51 -1.48 5.25
C PHE A 81 -9.61 -2.01 4.34
N ARG A 82 -9.72 -1.39 3.16
CA ARG A 82 -10.60 -1.85 2.09
C ARG A 82 -9.94 -1.70 0.72
N ALA A 83 -10.26 -2.63 -0.18
CA ALA A 83 -9.69 -2.66 -1.54
C ALA A 83 -9.92 -1.39 -2.37
N ASP A 84 -11.03 -0.67 -2.16
CA ASP A 84 -11.33 0.56 -2.89
C ASP A 84 -10.37 1.71 -2.57
N GLN A 85 -9.74 1.71 -1.39
CA GLN A 85 -8.71 2.67 -0.99
C GLN A 85 -7.45 2.62 -1.88
N PHE A 86 -7.28 1.52 -2.63
CA PHE A 86 -6.11 1.24 -3.46
C PHE A 86 -6.41 1.27 -4.97
N ARG A 87 -7.67 1.49 -5.39
CA ARG A 87 -8.07 1.32 -6.80
C ARG A 87 -7.45 2.29 -7.80
N HIS A 88 -7.10 3.49 -7.38
CA HIS A 88 -6.67 4.58 -8.27
C HIS A 88 -5.27 5.07 -7.90
N ALA A 89 -4.33 4.13 -7.69
CA ALA A 89 -2.96 4.49 -7.39
C ALA A 89 -2.32 5.18 -8.60
N LYS A 90 -1.62 6.30 -8.36
CA LYS A 90 -0.71 6.87 -9.37
C LYS A 90 0.70 6.45 -8.99
N ILE A 91 1.33 5.67 -9.86
CA ILE A 91 2.67 5.13 -9.64
C ILE A 91 3.62 5.78 -10.65
N GLU A 92 4.68 6.40 -10.14
CA GLU A 92 5.74 7.05 -10.92
C GLU A 92 7.07 6.36 -10.63
N MET A 93 7.74 5.87 -11.68
CA MET A 93 9.11 5.36 -11.59
C MET A 93 10.09 6.52 -11.68
N LEU A 94 10.92 6.71 -10.65
CA LEU A 94 11.93 7.75 -10.58
C LEU A 94 13.23 7.27 -11.25
N GLN A 95 13.78 8.09 -12.14
CA GLN A 95 15.04 7.85 -12.87
C GLN A 95 16.26 8.38 -12.11
#